data_AF-A0AAU9WTE7-F1
#
_entry.id   AF-A0AAU9WTE7-F1
#
_cell.length_a   1.000
_cell.length_b   1.000
_cell.length_c   1.000
_cell.angle_alpha   90.00
_cell.angle_beta   90.00
_cell.angle_gamma   90.00
#
_symmetry.space_group_name_H-M   'P 1'
#
loop_
_entity.id
_entity.type
_entity.pdbx_description
1 polymer ?
#
loop_
_entity_poly.entity_id
_entity_poly.type
_entity_poly.pdbx_seq_one_letter_code
_entity_poly.pdbx_strand_id
1 'polypeptide(L)'
;METLPLIFLQTKKQDRFCDKSKSLLSNLARCCFVLLLLWLIIGTVLYFLRAYDCCLRDRHATFSCSNFTKIPHSKELELTWLVSQDISIGLTAFALRKVPEFMGFRAILKKAVRMPAFWSLMALHAMQIVGFTIIMYFNKLTHIQVCLVAAFCMHGLALLAILFVLNFTPINRIRRRRNYFVFILLKFTLLVFFVQTSTIFVVGSLQFTFKVTGLDEVGRSANFVTIFRKLREFPQVIFFYRTATFFWHKFFLDSRNILSHFQMLKSRNDISNRFHE
;
A
#
# COMPACT_ATOMS: atom_id res chain seq x y z
N MET A 1 -17.41 23.27 56.27
CA MET A 1 -16.75 23.88 55.08
C MET A 1 -15.51 23.05 54.73
N GLU A 2 -15.68 21.77 54.34
CA GLU A 2 -14.54 20.82 54.18
C GLU A 2 -14.64 19.91 52.94
N THR A 3 -15.62 20.09 52.06
CA THR A 3 -15.87 19.18 50.92
C THR A 3 -15.13 19.57 49.62
N LEU A 4 -14.64 20.81 49.50
CA LEU A 4 -13.91 21.27 48.30
C LEU A 4 -12.56 20.57 48.01
N PRO A 5 -11.69 20.24 48.98
CA PRO A 5 -10.37 19.69 48.67
C PRO A 5 -10.42 18.24 48.13
N LEU A 6 -11.45 17.47 48.50
CA LEU A 6 -11.63 16.08 48.07
C LEU A 6 -12.03 15.95 46.60
N ILE A 7 -12.92 16.84 46.11
CA ILE A 7 -13.39 16.85 44.72
C ILE A 7 -12.25 17.25 43.77
N PHE A 8 -11.42 18.22 44.16
CA PHE A 8 -10.27 18.67 43.36
C PHE A 8 -9.15 17.62 43.28
N LEU A 9 -8.99 16.81 44.32
CA LEU A 9 -8.02 15.70 44.33
C LEU A 9 -8.50 14.54 43.44
N GLN A 10 -9.81 14.25 43.43
CA GLN A 10 -10.41 13.21 42.59
C GLN A 10 -10.34 13.56 41.10
N THR A 11 -10.67 14.79 40.70
CA THR A 11 -10.54 15.23 39.30
C THR A 11 -9.10 15.18 38.82
N LYS A 12 -8.14 15.65 39.62
CA LYS A 12 -6.70 15.60 39.28
C LYS A 12 -6.13 14.16 39.23
N LYS A 13 -6.72 13.21 39.96
CA LYS A 13 -6.35 11.78 39.91
C LYS A 13 -6.96 11.11 38.68
N GLN A 14 -8.19 11.47 38.33
CA GLN A 14 -8.92 10.96 37.16
C GLN A 14 -8.31 11.46 35.84
N ASP A 15 -7.91 12.73 35.77
CA ASP A 15 -7.21 13.29 34.60
C ASP A 15 -5.83 12.64 34.40
N ARG A 16 -5.06 12.45 35.47
CA ARG A 16 -3.76 11.74 35.42
C ARG A 16 -3.91 10.27 35.01
N PHE A 17 -4.98 9.60 35.43
CA PHE A 17 -5.26 8.23 35.01
C PHE A 17 -5.66 8.17 33.53
N CYS A 18 -6.48 9.12 33.07
CA CYS A 18 -6.88 9.25 31.67
C CYS A 18 -5.68 9.54 30.76
N ASP A 19 -4.76 10.40 31.18
CA ASP A 19 -3.53 10.70 30.42
C ASP A 19 -2.54 9.53 30.43
N LYS A 20 -2.39 8.83 31.56
CA LYS A 20 -1.56 7.62 31.64
C LYS A 20 -2.11 6.50 30.74
N SER A 21 -3.43 6.32 30.71
CA SER A 21 -4.12 5.36 29.84
C SER A 21 -3.96 5.71 28.34
N LYS A 22 -4.15 6.99 27.97
CA LYS A 22 -3.91 7.47 26.59
C LYS A 22 -2.45 7.27 26.15
N SER A 23 -1.50 7.51 27.04
CA SER A 23 -0.06 7.30 26.77
C SER A 23 0.27 5.83 26.55
N LEU A 24 -0.23 4.94 27.42
CA LEU A 24 -0.09 3.48 27.27
C LEU A 24 -0.69 2.98 25.96
N LEU A 25 -1.91 3.39 25.63
CA LEU A 25 -2.57 3.01 24.38
C LEU A 25 -1.78 3.50 23.15
N SER A 26 -1.23 4.71 23.21
CA SER A 26 -0.39 5.26 22.13
C SER A 26 0.90 4.47 21.94
N ASN A 27 1.54 4.04 23.03
CA ASN A 27 2.76 3.25 22.97
C ASN A 27 2.49 1.84 22.46
N LEU A 28 1.42 1.19 22.95
CA LEU A 28 0.98 -0.11 22.45
C LEU A 28 0.69 -0.05 20.94
N ALA A 29 -0.05 0.95 20.49
CA ALA A 29 -0.34 1.14 19.06
C ALA A 29 0.94 1.31 18.21
N ARG A 30 1.95 2.01 18.72
CA ARG A 30 3.26 2.13 18.04
C ARG A 30 3.97 0.79 17.97
N CYS A 31 4.01 0.04 19.07
CA CYS A 31 4.63 -1.29 19.12
C CYS A 31 3.93 -2.25 18.15
N CYS A 32 2.59 -2.33 18.18
CA CYS A 32 1.82 -3.15 17.24
C CYS A 32 2.08 -2.75 15.79
N PHE A 33 2.21 -1.46 15.49
CA PHE A 33 2.53 -1.00 14.13
C PHE A 33 3.96 -1.38 13.70
N VAL A 34 4.95 -1.30 14.60
CA VAL A 34 6.31 -1.79 14.32
C VAL A 34 6.31 -3.29 14.04
N LEU A 35 5.60 -4.08 14.86
CA LEU A 35 5.45 -5.52 14.65
C LEU A 35 4.76 -5.81 13.32
N LEU A 36 3.74 -5.05 12.95
CA LEU A 36 3.09 -5.13 11.64
C LEU A 36 4.09 -4.88 10.51
N LEU A 37 4.93 -3.84 10.60
CA LEU A 37 5.95 -3.57 9.58
C LEU A 37 7.00 -4.69 9.47
N LEU A 38 7.39 -5.29 10.60
CA LEU A 38 8.30 -6.44 10.60
C LEU A 38 7.66 -7.67 9.96
N TRP A 39 6.40 -7.97 10.31
CA TRP A 39 5.60 -9.02 9.68
C TRP A 39 5.49 -8.80 8.17
N LEU A 40 5.28 -7.56 7.74
CA LEU A 40 5.20 -7.18 6.34
C LEU A 40 6.50 -7.48 5.58
N ILE A 41 7.66 -7.21 6.18
CA ILE A 41 8.97 -7.54 5.58
C ILE A 41 9.14 -9.06 5.47
N ILE A 42 8.86 -9.79 6.56
CA ILE A 42 8.96 -11.26 6.58
C ILE A 42 8.05 -11.87 5.50
N GLY A 43 6.80 -11.43 5.44
CA GLY A 43 5.85 -11.90 4.44
C GLY A 43 6.27 -11.55 3.02
N THR A 44 6.98 -10.43 2.79
CA THR A 44 7.52 -10.09 1.47
C THR A 44 8.61 -11.06 1.05
N VAL A 45 9.48 -11.47 1.97
CA VAL A 45 10.50 -12.50 1.70
C VAL A 45 9.82 -13.83 1.39
N LEU A 46 8.83 -14.25 2.18
CA LEU A 46 8.08 -15.48 1.95
C LEU A 46 7.33 -15.47 0.61
N TYR A 47 6.72 -14.35 0.25
CA TYR A 47 6.08 -14.15 -1.05
C TYR A 47 7.09 -14.24 -2.20
N PHE A 48 8.24 -13.59 -2.08
CA PHE A 48 9.28 -13.64 -3.11
C PHE A 48 9.82 -15.06 -3.31
N LEU A 49 10.10 -15.77 -2.22
CA LEU A 49 10.51 -17.16 -2.26
C LEU A 49 9.45 -18.00 -2.97
N ARG A 50 8.16 -17.86 -2.56
CA ARG A 50 7.03 -18.53 -3.22
C ARG A 50 6.97 -18.26 -4.72
N ALA A 51 7.08 -16.99 -5.10
CA ALA A 51 7.07 -16.58 -6.49
C ALA A 51 8.26 -17.15 -7.27
N TYR A 52 9.44 -17.19 -6.67
CA TYR A 52 10.63 -17.74 -7.28
C TYR A 52 10.44 -19.22 -7.64
N ASP A 53 10.05 -20.09 -6.71
CA ASP A 53 9.87 -21.51 -7.06
C ASP A 53 8.72 -21.69 -8.04
N CYS A 54 7.56 -21.07 -7.81
CA CYS A 54 6.40 -21.29 -8.67
C CYS A 54 6.61 -20.78 -10.12
N CYS A 55 7.30 -19.64 -10.29
CA CYS A 55 7.52 -19.06 -11.61
C CYS A 55 8.68 -19.75 -12.36
N LEU A 56 9.77 -20.09 -11.66
CA LEU A 56 10.96 -20.68 -12.30
C LEU A 56 10.89 -22.19 -12.45
N ARG A 57 10.32 -22.89 -11.46
CA ARG A 57 10.25 -24.34 -11.44
C ARG A 57 9.06 -24.85 -12.26
N ASP A 58 7.89 -24.28 -12.02
CA ASP A 58 6.63 -24.85 -12.53
C ASP A 58 5.94 -23.97 -13.59
N ARG A 59 6.51 -22.80 -13.91
CA ARG A 59 5.93 -21.81 -14.85
C ARG A 59 4.47 -21.46 -14.55
N HIS A 60 4.09 -21.48 -13.28
CA HIS A 60 2.75 -21.17 -12.82
C HIS A 60 2.71 -19.83 -12.09
N ALA A 61 1.56 -19.16 -12.16
CA ALA A 61 1.33 -17.97 -11.35
C ALA A 61 1.25 -18.37 -9.87
N THR A 62 1.64 -17.47 -8.95
CA THR A 62 1.71 -17.77 -7.50
C THR A 62 0.40 -18.31 -6.93
N PHE A 63 -0.75 -17.83 -7.43
CA PHE A 63 -2.07 -18.29 -7.00
C PHE A 63 -2.44 -19.70 -7.51
N SER A 64 -1.89 -20.13 -8.65
CA SER A 64 -2.17 -21.44 -9.27
C SER A 64 -1.27 -22.55 -8.72
N CYS A 65 -0.14 -22.20 -8.13
CA CYS A 65 0.87 -23.13 -7.64
C CYS A 65 0.39 -23.94 -6.42
N SER A 66 0.51 -25.27 -6.48
CA SER A 66 0.27 -26.17 -5.35
C SER A 66 1.54 -26.32 -4.50
N ASN A 67 1.42 -25.99 -3.22
CA ASN A 67 2.40 -26.21 -2.14
C ASN A 67 3.86 -25.86 -2.44
N PHE A 68 4.25 -24.65 -2.05
CA PHE A 68 5.64 -24.21 -1.97
C PHE A 68 6.41 -25.02 -0.92
N THR A 69 7.57 -25.57 -1.28
CA THR A 69 8.60 -26.19 -0.40
C THR A 69 8.15 -26.57 1.00
N LYS A 70 7.32 -27.61 1.14
CA LYS A 70 6.93 -28.21 2.44
C LYS A 70 6.28 -27.24 3.46
N ILE A 71 5.94 -26.00 3.11
CA ILE A 71 5.26 -25.07 4.02
C ILE A 71 3.74 -25.26 3.87
N PRO A 72 3.06 -25.84 4.87
CA PRO A 72 1.61 -25.95 4.85
C PRO A 72 0.98 -24.55 4.89
N HIS A 73 -0.20 -24.40 4.31
CA HIS A 73 -0.98 -23.14 4.31
C HIS A 73 -0.32 -21.93 3.62
N SER A 74 0.53 -22.19 2.61
CA SER A 74 1.24 -21.13 1.88
C SER A 74 0.34 -20.12 1.15
N LYS A 75 -0.88 -20.51 0.74
CA LYS A 75 -1.86 -19.60 0.10
C LYS A 75 -2.51 -18.68 1.14
N GLU A 76 -2.81 -19.22 2.32
CA GLU A 76 -3.35 -18.53 3.47
C GLU A 76 -2.34 -17.49 3.99
N LEU A 77 -1.06 -17.85 4.01
CA LEU A 77 0.03 -16.92 4.35
C LEU A 77 0.16 -15.78 3.35
N GLU A 78 0.10 -16.05 2.04
CA GLU A 78 0.10 -15.02 0.99
C GLU A 78 -1.11 -14.07 1.13
N LEU A 79 -2.30 -14.62 1.35
CA LEU A 79 -3.52 -13.84 1.59
C LEU A 79 -3.39 -12.98 2.86
N THR A 80 -2.93 -13.56 3.96
CA THR A 80 -2.77 -12.86 5.25
C THR A 80 -1.76 -11.72 5.13
N TRP A 81 -0.65 -11.94 4.44
CA TRP A 81 0.34 -10.91 4.14
C TRP A 81 -0.25 -9.77 3.31
N LEU A 82 -0.99 -10.09 2.25
CA LEU A 82 -1.61 -9.09 1.37
C LEU A 82 -2.66 -8.25 2.09
N VAL A 83 -3.55 -8.89 2.87
CA VAL A 83 -4.53 -8.19 3.72
C VAL A 83 -3.83 -7.32 4.77
N SER A 84 -2.73 -7.80 5.36
CA SER A 84 -1.92 -7.01 6.31
C SER A 84 -1.33 -5.75 5.65
N GLN A 85 -0.98 -5.81 4.36
CA GLN A 85 -0.51 -4.64 3.62
C GLN A 85 -1.62 -3.60 3.46
N ASP A 86 -2.82 -4.05 3.08
CA ASP A 86 -3.97 -3.16 2.91
C ASP A 86 -4.35 -2.46 4.22
N ILE A 87 -4.31 -3.21 5.33
CA ILE A 87 -4.48 -2.65 6.67
C ILE A 87 -3.39 -1.61 6.96
N SER A 88 -2.12 -1.91 6.69
CA SER A 88 -1.01 -0.97 6.89
C SER A 88 -1.15 0.30 6.05
N ILE A 89 -1.61 0.17 4.80
CA ILE A 89 -1.93 1.30 3.93
C ILE A 89 -3.06 2.14 4.53
N GLY A 90 -4.14 1.52 4.98
CA GLY A 90 -5.27 2.19 5.63
C GLY A 90 -4.86 2.93 6.90
N LEU A 91 -4.08 2.29 7.76
CA LEU A 91 -3.52 2.90 8.99
C LEU A 91 -2.61 4.08 8.66
N THR A 92 -1.78 3.96 7.63
CA THR A 92 -0.90 5.04 7.18
C THR A 92 -1.70 6.22 6.63
N ALA A 93 -2.70 5.97 5.78
CA ALA A 93 -3.62 7.00 5.28
C ALA A 93 -4.34 7.71 6.44
N PHE A 94 -4.79 6.95 7.44
CA PHE A 94 -5.43 7.49 8.63
C PHE A 94 -4.46 8.35 9.46
N ALA A 95 -3.23 7.90 9.66
CA ALA A 95 -2.20 8.64 10.37
C ALA A 95 -1.85 9.97 9.68
N LEU A 96 -1.86 9.99 8.34
CA LEU A 96 -1.61 11.19 7.54
C LEU A 96 -2.69 12.27 7.72
N ARG A 97 -3.91 11.92 8.15
CA ARG A 97 -4.96 12.91 8.47
C ARG A 97 -4.55 13.89 9.58
N LYS A 98 -3.63 13.48 10.45
CA LYS A 98 -3.13 14.28 11.57
C LYS A 98 -1.94 15.16 11.19
N VAL A 99 -1.53 15.16 9.92
CA VAL A 99 -0.46 16.02 9.41
C VAL A 99 -1.04 17.43 9.19
N PRO A 100 -0.37 18.51 9.63
CA PRO A 100 -0.91 19.86 9.62
C PRO A 100 -1.29 20.41 8.24
N GLU A 101 -0.72 19.86 7.16
CA GLU A 101 -1.00 20.25 5.76
C GLU A 101 -1.88 19.26 5.00
N PHE A 102 -2.52 18.33 5.71
CA PHE A 102 -3.46 17.42 5.09
C PHE A 102 -4.68 18.18 4.55
N MET A 103 -4.84 18.19 3.23
CA MET A 103 -5.92 18.93 2.55
C MET A 103 -7.31 18.29 2.71
N GLY A 104 -7.39 17.07 3.25
CA GLY A 104 -8.62 16.28 3.28
C GLY A 104 -8.75 15.34 2.08
N PHE A 105 -9.27 14.12 2.30
CA PHE A 105 -9.42 13.10 1.25
C PHE A 105 -10.24 13.58 0.04
N ARG A 106 -11.34 14.31 0.29
CA ARG A 106 -12.20 14.84 -0.80
C ARG A 106 -11.46 15.84 -1.69
N ALA A 107 -10.66 16.72 -1.10
CA ALA A 107 -9.88 17.70 -1.85
C ALA A 107 -8.75 17.03 -2.64
N ILE A 108 -8.09 16.03 -2.02
CA ILE A 108 -7.08 15.18 -2.67
C ILE A 108 -7.68 14.48 -3.88
N LEU A 109 -8.85 13.84 -3.73
CA LEU A 109 -9.54 13.16 -4.83
C LEU A 109 -9.92 14.12 -5.96
N LYS A 110 -10.51 15.27 -5.65
CA LYS A 110 -10.86 16.29 -6.65
C LYS A 110 -9.65 16.77 -7.44
N LYS A 111 -8.48 16.90 -6.81
CA LYS A 111 -7.22 17.24 -7.48
C LYS A 111 -6.67 16.06 -8.29
N ALA A 112 -6.69 14.85 -7.72
CA ALA A 112 -6.19 13.64 -8.36
C ALA A 112 -6.91 13.37 -9.68
N VAL A 113 -8.25 13.42 -9.71
CA VAL A 113 -9.06 13.17 -10.92
C VAL A 113 -8.74 14.14 -12.07
N ARG A 114 -8.18 15.32 -11.78
CA ARG A 114 -7.76 16.29 -12.80
C ARG A 114 -6.35 16.01 -13.37
N MET A 115 -5.61 15.06 -12.81
CA MET A 115 -4.27 14.72 -13.25
C MET A 115 -4.28 13.59 -14.28
N PRO A 116 -3.53 13.71 -15.40
CA PRO A 116 -3.36 12.60 -16.34
C PRO A 116 -2.79 11.34 -15.69
N ALA A 117 -1.91 11.51 -14.69
CA ALA A 117 -1.35 10.40 -13.93
C ALA A 117 -2.42 9.55 -13.21
N PHE A 118 -3.52 10.17 -12.75
CA PHE A 118 -4.64 9.45 -12.15
C PHE A 118 -5.30 8.51 -13.15
N TRP A 119 -5.69 9.03 -14.31
CA TRP A 119 -6.34 8.22 -15.34
C TRP A 119 -5.44 7.12 -15.88
N SER A 120 -4.15 7.40 -16.08
CA SER A 120 -3.21 6.35 -16.53
C SER A 120 -3.02 5.24 -15.51
N LEU A 121 -2.88 5.55 -14.21
CA LEU A 121 -2.75 4.53 -13.17
C LEU A 121 -4.06 3.76 -12.94
N MET A 122 -5.21 4.45 -12.99
CA MET A 122 -6.53 3.82 -12.94
C MET A 122 -6.75 2.88 -14.11
N ALA A 123 -6.38 3.28 -15.34
CA ALA A 123 -6.49 2.45 -16.52
C ALA A 123 -5.62 1.20 -16.40
N LEU A 124 -4.35 1.35 -16.00
CA LEU A 124 -3.45 0.21 -15.75
C LEU A 124 -4.07 -0.77 -14.74
N HIS A 125 -4.62 -0.26 -13.64
CA HIS A 125 -5.24 -1.10 -12.62
C HIS A 125 -6.56 -1.75 -13.10
N ALA A 126 -7.40 -1.03 -13.84
CA ALA A 126 -8.61 -1.57 -14.44
C ALA A 126 -8.30 -2.74 -15.38
N MET A 127 -7.23 -2.64 -16.18
CA MET A 127 -6.77 -3.73 -17.04
C MET A 127 -6.34 -4.97 -16.23
N GLN A 128 -5.72 -4.77 -15.06
CA GLN A 128 -5.41 -5.89 -14.16
C GLN A 128 -6.69 -6.57 -13.65
N ILE A 129 -7.69 -5.80 -13.22
CA ILE A 129 -8.98 -6.33 -12.76
C ILE A 129 -9.63 -7.15 -13.87
N VAL A 130 -9.70 -6.62 -15.09
CA VAL A 130 -10.22 -7.35 -16.26
C VAL A 130 -9.44 -8.66 -16.47
N GLY A 131 -8.11 -8.61 -16.41
CA GLY A 131 -7.26 -9.79 -16.52
C GLY A 131 -7.56 -10.86 -15.47
N PHE A 132 -7.78 -10.45 -14.22
CA PHE A 132 -8.16 -11.35 -13.13
C PHE A 132 -9.58 -11.91 -13.29
N THR A 133 -10.54 -11.10 -13.73
CA THR A 133 -11.91 -11.56 -14.00
C THR A 133 -11.94 -12.62 -15.09
N ILE A 134 -11.13 -12.46 -16.14
CA ILE A 134 -10.99 -13.46 -17.21
C ILE A 134 -10.43 -14.77 -16.64
N ILE A 135 -9.42 -14.72 -15.77
CA ILE A 135 -8.87 -15.93 -15.10
C ILE A 135 -9.92 -16.62 -14.25
N MET A 136 -10.70 -15.85 -13.49
CA MET A 136 -11.79 -16.40 -12.67
C MET A 136 -12.88 -17.04 -13.51
N TYR A 137 -13.19 -16.46 -14.68
CA TYR A 137 -14.19 -16.98 -15.59
C TYR A 137 -13.76 -18.30 -16.24
N PHE A 138 -12.49 -18.39 -16.65
CA PHE A 138 -11.99 -19.54 -17.39
C PHE A 138 -11.44 -20.69 -16.54
N ASN A 139 -11.05 -20.44 -15.29
CA ASN A 139 -10.49 -21.48 -14.41
C ASN A 139 -11.45 -21.78 -13.25
N LYS A 140 -11.56 -23.06 -12.86
CA LYS A 140 -12.28 -23.44 -11.63
C LYS A 140 -11.40 -23.16 -10.42
N LEU A 141 -11.51 -21.94 -9.88
CA LEU A 141 -10.74 -21.52 -8.73
C LEU A 141 -11.35 -22.02 -7.42
N THR A 142 -10.49 -22.38 -6.47
CA THR A 142 -10.86 -22.62 -5.07
C THR A 142 -11.26 -21.31 -4.37
N HIS A 143 -12.05 -21.38 -3.30
CA HIS A 143 -12.46 -20.18 -2.53
C HIS A 143 -11.27 -19.31 -2.11
N ILE A 144 -10.18 -19.92 -1.66
CA ILE A 144 -8.98 -19.18 -1.24
C ILE A 144 -8.31 -18.44 -2.39
N GLN A 145 -8.30 -19.02 -3.60
CA GLN A 145 -7.77 -18.37 -4.80
C GLN A 145 -8.63 -17.17 -5.21
N VAL A 146 -9.95 -17.29 -5.09
CA VAL A 146 -10.87 -16.16 -5.33
C VAL A 146 -10.62 -15.04 -4.33
N CYS A 147 -10.47 -15.35 -3.03
CA CYS A 147 -10.12 -14.37 -2.01
C CYS A 147 -8.78 -13.68 -2.29
N LEU A 148 -7.78 -14.43 -2.78
CA LEU A 148 -6.45 -13.92 -3.10
C LEU A 148 -6.49 -13.00 -4.33
N VAL A 149 -7.26 -13.34 -5.35
CA VAL A 149 -7.52 -12.45 -6.50
C VAL A 149 -8.22 -11.16 -6.05
N ALA A 150 -9.26 -11.27 -5.24
CA ALA A 150 -9.97 -10.11 -4.70
C ALA A 150 -9.05 -9.22 -3.86
N ALA A 151 -8.19 -9.81 -3.03
CA ALA A 151 -7.20 -9.09 -2.24
C ALA A 151 -6.18 -8.35 -3.11
N PHE A 152 -5.72 -8.92 -4.24
CA PHE A 152 -4.84 -8.19 -5.17
C PHE A 152 -5.53 -7.00 -5.84
N CYS A 153 -6.81 -7.14 -6.20
CA CYS A 153 -7.60 -6.03 -6.72
C CYS A 153 -7.75 -4.92 -5.67
N MET A 154 -8.12 -5.28 -4.44
CA MET A 154 -8.23 -4.34 -3.32
C MET A 154 -6.88 -3.66 -3.02
N HIS A 155 -5.79 -4.40 -3.08
CA HIS A 155 -4.45 -3.88 -2.86
C HIS A 155 -4.06 -2.81 -3.88
N GLY A 156 -4.35 -3.02 -5.17
CA GLY A 156 -4.10 -2.00 -6.19
C GLY A 156 -4.91 -0.72 -5.96
N LEU A 157 -6.16 -0.83 -5.53
CA LEU A 157 -6.99 0.32 -5.11
C LEU A 157 -6.42 1.03 -3.87
N ALA A 158 -5.96 0.27 -2.87
CA ALA A 158 -5.33 0.81 -1.67
C ALA A 158 -4.05 1.57 -2.02
N LEU A 159 -3.21 1.02 -2.90
CA LEU A 159 -2.01 1.66 -3.43
C LEU A 159 -2.35 2.97 -4.17
N LEU A 160 -3.32 2.94 -5.08
CA LEU A 160 -3.80 4.16 -5.75
C LEU A 160 -4.21 5.24 -4.75
N ALA A 161 -5.02 4.88 -3.75
CA ALA A 161 -5.48 5.82 -2.74
C ALA A 161 -4.30 6.45 -1.96
N ILE A 162 -3.37 5.63 -1.46
CA ILE A 162 -2.24 6.14 -0.68
C ILE A 162 -1.23 6.92 -1.52
N LEU A 163 -1.02 6.55 -2.79
CA LEU A 163 -0.18 7.31 -3.74
C LEU A 163 -0.67 8.76 -3.85
N PHE A 164 -1.96 8.98 -4.11
CA PHE A 164 -2.49 10.34 -4.23
C PHE A 164 -2.50 11.09 -2.89
N VAL A 165 -2.79 10.39 -1.79
CA VAL A 165 -2.73 10.98 -0.45
C VAL A 165 -1.31 11.49 -0.15
N LEU A 166 -0.30 10.65 -0.38
CA LEU A 166 1.11 11.00 -0.19
C LEU A 166 1.58 12.06 -1.18
N ASN A 167 1.10 12.03 -2.42
CA ASN A 167 1.51 12.98 -3.45
C ASN A 167 1.19 14.44 -3.07
N PHE A 168 0.11 14.67 -2.32
CA PHE A 168 -0.29 16.00 -1.86
C PHE A 168 0.00 16.27 -0.39
N THR A 169 0.59 15.32 0.34
CA THR A 169 0.86 15.45 1.78
C THR A 169 2.37 15.41 2.03
N PRO A 170 3.01 16.53 2.41
CA PRO A 170 4.43 16.54 2.77
C PRO A 170 4.66 15.96 4.17
N ILE A 171 5.49 14.93 4.28
CA ILE A 171 5.84 14.21 5.51
C ILE A 171 6.97 14.90 6.29
N ASN A 172 7.92 15.54 5.62
CA ASN A 172 9.10 16.17 6.22
C ASN A 172 8.76 17.29 7.21
N ARG A 173 7.57 17.89 7.09
CA ARG A 173 7.08 18.91 8.04
C ARG A 173 6.65 18.32 9.39
N ILE A 174 6.41 17.01 9.47
CA ILE A 174 6.14 16.29 10.72
C ILE A 174 7.38 16.33 11.63
N ARG A 175 8.59 16.30 11.05
CA ARG A 175 9.87 16.40 11.78
C ARG A 175 9.94 17.61 12.71
N ARG A 176 9.27 18.72 12.36
CA ARG A 176 9.37 20.00 13.08
C ARG A 176 8.29 20.20 14.16
N ARG A 177 7.17 19.46 14.10
CA ARG A 177 5.99 19.68 14.96
C ARG A 177 5.59 18.49 15.83
N ARG A 178 6.05 17.28 15.53
CA ARG A 178 5.65 16.05 16.21
C ARG A 178 6.88 15.28 16.67
N ASN A 179 6.65 14.25 17.49
CA ASN A 179 7.68 13.32 17.95
C ASN A 179 8.49 12.74 16.76
N TYR A 180 9.81 12.91 16.82
CA TYR A 180 10.79 12.42 15.84
C TYR A 180 10.62 10.93 15.52
N PHE A 181 10.22 10.13 16.52
CA PHE A 181 9.94 8.71 16.34
C PHE A 181 8.85 8.44 15.29
N VAL A 182 7.76 9.22 15.28
CA VAL A 182 6.68 9.04 14.28
C VAL A 182 7.17 9.38 12.88
N PHE A 183 8.03 10.39 12.77
CA PHE A 183 8.63 10.74 11.48
C PHE A 183 9.50 9.61 10.94
N ILE A 184 10.36 9.01 11.78
CA ILE A 184 11.14 7.81 11.41
C ILE A 184 10.20 6.69 11.00
N LEU A 185 9.16 6.42 11.78
CA LEU A 185 8.23 5.34 11.53
C LEU A 185 7.53 5.49 10.17
N LEU A 186 7.07 6.69 9.83
CA LEU A 186 6.49 6.97 8.51
C LEU A 186 7.49 6.81 7.37
N LYS A 187 8.75 7.24 7.55
CA LYS A 187 9.81 7.04 6.54
C LYS A 187 10.10 5.55 6.37
N PHE A 188 10.16 4.80 7.45
CA PHE A 188 10.35 3.35 7.41
C PHE A 188 9.16 2.66 6.74
N THR A 189 7.92 3.09 6.99
CA THR A 189 6.73 2.60 6.26
C THR A 189 6.83 2.86 4.76
N LEU A 190 7.28 4.03 4.32
CA LEU A 190 7.51 4.29 2.89
C LEU A 190 8.56 3.36 2.30
N LEU A 191 9.61 3.05 3.04
CA LEU A 191 10.62 2.09 2.60
C LEU A 191 10.02 0.68 2.48
N VAL A 192 9.20 0.25 3.45
CA VAL A 192 8.48 -1.03 3.37
C VAL A 192 7.56 -1.09 2.15
N PHE A 193 6.78 -0.04 1.88
CA PHE A 193 5.93 0.03 0.68
C PHE A 193 6.75 -0.02 -0.61
N PHE A 194 7.90 0.67 -0.65
CA PHE A 194 8.84 0.59 -1.77
C PHE A 194 9.34 -0.84 -1.98
N VAL A 195 9.82 -1.51 -0.93
CA VAL A 195 10.33 -2.89 -1.01
C VAL A 195 9.23 -3.85 -1.48
N GLN A 196 8.01 -3.74 -0.94
CA GLN A 196 6.86 -4.56 -1.32
C GLN A 196 6.49 -4.41 -2.79
N THR A 197 6.28 -3.16 -3.22
CA THR A 197 5.90 -2.88 -4.60
C THR A 197 7.01 -3.22 -5.60
N SER A 198 8.28 -3.04 -5.21
CA SER A 198 9.43 -3.48 -6.02
C SER A 198 9.49 -5.00 -6.13
N THR A 199 9.19 -5.72 -5.04
CA THR A 199 9.14 -7.19 -5.06
C THR A 199 8.05 -7.69 -6.00
N ILE A 200 6.83 -7.14 -5.91
CA ILE A 200 5.72 -7.51 -6.81
C ILE A 200 6.05 -7.14 -8.27
N PHE A 201 6.72 -6.00 -8.50
CA PHE A 201 7.22 -5.62 -9.81
C PHE A 201 8.20 -6.67 -10.37
N VAL A 202 9.24 -7.04 -9.60
CA VAL A 202 10.24 -8.05 -10.00
C VAL A 202 9.56 -9.39 -10.31
N VAL A 203 8.66 -9.85 -9.44
CA VAL A 203 7.90 -11.08 -9.65
C VAL A 203 7.05 -11.00 -10.93
N GLY A 204 6.35 -9.88 -11.16
CA GLY A 204 5.59 -9.65 -12.38
C GLY A 204 6.47 -9.66 -13.64
N SER A 205 7.67 -9.07 -13.57
CA SER A 205 8.64 -9.08 -14.68
C SER A 205 9.18 -10.48 -14.97
N LEU A 206 9.42 -11.29 -13.93
CA LEU A 206 9.79 -12.70 -14.08
C LEU A 206 8.65 -13.48 -14.75
N GLN A 207 7.41 -13.33 -14.28
CA GLN A 207 6.24 -13.98 -14.88
C GLN A 207 6.08 -13.60 -16.37
N PHE A 208 6.28 -12.32 -16.70
CA PHE A 208 6.24 -11.84 -18.08
C PHE A 208 7.32 -12.46 -18.96
N THR A 209 8.54 -12.57 -18.43
CA THR A 209 9.69 -13.15 -19.13
C THR A 209 9.51 -14.64 -19.37
N PHE A 210 9.06 -15.38 -18.36
CA PHE A 210 8.87 -16.84 -18.43
C PHE A 210 7.53 -17.28 -19.03
N LYS A 211 6.71 -16.33 -19.51
CA LYS A 211 5.43 -16.56 -20.19
C LYS A 211 4.38 -17.27 -19.32
N VAL A 212 4.24 -16.83 -18.06
CA VAL A 212 3.35 -17.46 -17.07
C VAL A 212 1.91 -16.95 -17.18
N THR A 213 1.08 -17.63 -17.97
CA THR A 213 -0.28 -17.15 -18.31
C THR A 213 -1.30 -17.31 -17.18
N GLY A 214 -1.16 -18.32 -16.32
CA GLY A 214 -2.11 -18.66 -15.25
C GLY A 214 -3.48 -19.14 -15.74
N LEU A 215 -3.57 -19.53 -17.02
CA LEU A 215 -4.78 -20.02 -17.68
C LEU A 215 -4.59 -21.49 -18.05
N ASP A 216 -5.59 -22.34 -17.82
CA ASP A 216 -5.52 -23.77 -18.18
C ASP A 216 -5.37 -23.93 -19.72
N GLU A 217 -4.51 -24.81 -20.23
CA GLU A 217 -4.19 -24.82 -21.67
C GLU A 217 -5.29 -25.44 -22.57
N VAL A 218 -6.36 -25.98 -21.98
CA VAL A 218 -7.35 -26.79 -22.71
C VAL A 218 -8.28 -25.92 -23.57
N GLY A 219 -8.22 -26.14 -24.89
CA GLY A 219 -9.24 -25.67 -25.85
C GLY A 219 -9.18 -24.19 -26.26
N ARG A 220 -8.07 -23.48 -26.01
CA ARG A 220 -7.93 -22.04 -26.35
C ARG A 220 -6.92 -21.78 -27.46
N SER A 221 -7.22 -20.79 -28.31
CA SER A 221 -6.32 -20.43 -29.41
C SER A 221 -5.02 -19.80 -28.90
N ALA A 222 -3.89 -20.14 -29.52
CA ALA A 222 -2.57 -19.62 -29.14
C ALA A 222 -2.49 -18.09 -29.24
N ASN A 223 -3.23 -17.50 -30.20
CA ASN A 223 -3.35 -16.05 -30.37
C ASN A 223 -4.06 -15.40 -29.19
N PHE A 224 -5.19 -15.97 -28.73
CA PHE A 224 -5.91 -15.47 -27.55
C PHE A 224 -5.02 -15.50 -26.30
N VAL A 225 -4.35 -16.63 -26.04
CA VAL A 225 -3.47 -16.80 -24.87
C VAL A 225 -2.32 -15.77 -24.91
N THR A 226 -1.76 -15.52 -26.08
CA THR A 226 -0.68 -14.54 -26.26
C THR A 226 -1.17 -13.10 -26.00
N ILE A 227 -2.30 -12.72 -26.58
CA ILE A 227 -2.88 -11.37 -26.40
C ILE A 227 -3.28 -11.17 -24.94
N PHE A 228 -3.98 -12.13 -24.35
CA PHE A 228 -4.40 -12.09 -22.95
C PHE A 228 -3.22 -11.90 -22.00
N ARG A 229 -2.13 -12.64 -22.23
CA ARG A 229 -0.91 -12.51 -21.44
C ARG A 229 -0.35 -11.08 -21.46
N LYS A 230 -0.22 -10.51 -22.66
CA LYS A 230 0.23 -9.13 -22.83
C LYS A 230 -0.73 -8.16 -22.15
N LEU A 231 -2.03 -8.37 -22.30
CA LEU A 231 -3.08 -7.55 -21.70
C LEU A 231 -3.02 -7.53 -20.17
N ARG A 232 -2.67 -8.66 -19.54
CA ARG A 232 -2.64 -8.80 -18.08
C ARG A 232 -1.30 -8.36 -17.47
N GLU A 233 -0.21 -8.95 -17.93
CA GLU A 233 1.10 -8.81 -17.28
C GLU A 233 1.74 -7.44 -17.54
N PHE A 234 1.56 -6.88 -18.73
CA PHE A 234 2.19 -5.60 -19.08
C PHE A 234 1.64 -4.43 -18.24
N PRO A 235 0.31 -4.25 -18.12
CA PRO A 235 -0.23 -3.23 -17.21
C PRO A 235 0.18 -3.46 -15.76
N GLN A 236 0.26 -4.72 -15.32
CA GLN A 236 0.69 -5.05 -13.97
C GLN A 236 2.13 -4.61 -13.69
N VAL A 237 3.07 -4.98 -14.55
CA VAL A 237 4.48 -4.62 -14.42
C VAL A 237 4.65 -3.10 -14.40
N ILE A 238 3.98 -2.38 -15.31
CA ILE A 238 4.05 -0.91 -15.36
C ILE A 238 3.44 -0.28 -14.12
N PHE A 239 2.29 -0.77 -13.66
CA PHE A 239 1.62 -0.25 -12.47
C PHE A 239 2.53 -0.33 -11.24
N PHE A 240 3.11 -1.50 -10.98
CA PHE A 240 3.98 -1.71 -9.83
C PHE A 240 5.32 -0.98 -9.97
N TYR A 241 5.89 -0.90 -11.18
CA TYR A 241 7.07 -0.08 -11.46
C TYR A 241 6.83 1.40 -11.11
N ARG A 242 5.74 2.00 -11.61
CA ARG A 242 5.40 3.41 -11.35
C ARG A 242 5.13 3.65 -9.87
N THR A 243 4.47 2.71 -9.21
CA THR A 243 4.17 2.78 -7.77
C THR A 243 5.44 2.71 -6.92
N ALA A 244 6.33 1.74 -7.21
CA ALA A 244 7.62 1.61 -6.53
C ALA A 244 8.48 2.87 -6.72
N THR A 245 8.58 3.33 -7.97
CA THR A 245 9.28 4.57 -8.32
C THR A 245 8.73 5.76 -7.53
N PHE A 246 7.41 5.88 -7.40
CA PHE A 246 6.82 6.95 -6.59
C PHE A 246 7.25 6.86 -5.13
N PHE A 247 7.19 5.69 -4.49
CA PHE A 247 7.57 5.54 -3.09
C PHE A 247 9.05 5.87 -2.86
N TRP A 248 9.91 5.44 -3.78
CA TRP A 248 11.34 5.79 -3.77
C TRP A 248 11.54 7.31 -3.85
N HIS A 249 10.91 7.97 -4.81
CA HIS A 249 10.99 9.41 -4.94
C HIS A 249 10.37 10.13 -3.74
N LYS A 250 9.28 9.63 -3.16
CA LYS A 250 8.63 10.23 -2.00
C LYS A 250 9.48 10.12 -0.74
N PHE A 251 10.31 9.09 -0.64
CA PHE A 251 11.26 8.93 0.45
C PHE A 251 12.27 10.08 0.48
N PHE A 252 12.81 10.49 -0.68
CA PHE A 252 13.82 11.56 -0.80
C PHE A 252 13.24 12.95 -1.09
N LEU A 253 12.34 13.07 -2.07
CA LEU A 253 11.76 14.30 -2.63
C LEU A 253 10.34 14.58 -2.11
N ASP A 254 10.20 14.59 -0.79
CA ASP A 254 8.89 14.64 -0.12
C ASP A 254 8.05 15.91 -0.41
N SER A 255 8.69 17.04 -0.73
CA SER A 255 8.03 18.34 -0.96
C SER A 255 7.46 18.54 -2.37
N ARG A 256 7.61 17.55 -3.27
CA ARG A 256 7.24 17.67 -4.68
C ARG A 256 6.00 16.85 -5.02
N ASN A 257 5.24 17.33 -5.99
CA ASN A 257 4.19 16.58 -6.66
C ASN A 257 4.83 15.62 -7.68
N ILE A 258 5.16 14.42 -7.21
CA ILE A 258 5.90 13.39 -7.96
C ILE A 258 5.07 12.81 -9.10
N LEU A 259 3.73 12.75 -8.95
CA LEU A 259 2.84 12.24 -9.99
C LEU A 259 2.56 13.28 -11.10
N SER A 260 3.15 14.46 -11.03
CA SER A 260 3.09 15.53 -12.04
C SER A 260 4.50 15.94 -12.46
N HIS A 261 4.67 17.16 -12.98
CA HIS A 261 5.93 17.79 -13.37
C HIS A 261 6.87 18.14 -12.19
N PHE A 262 6.88 17.35 -11.09
CA PHE A 262 7.73 17.58 -9.91
C PHE A 262 7.61 18.98 -9.28
N GLN A 263 6.49 19.66 -9.51
CA GLN A 263 6.23 20.99 -8.98
C GLN A 263 6.23 20.97 -7.45
N MET A 264 6.79 22.01 -6.83
CA MET A 264 6.77 22.14 -5.37
C MET A 264 5.33 22.23 -4.86
N LEU A 265 5.02 21.49 -3.79
CA LEU A 265 3.75 21.62 -3.09
C LEU A 265 3.72 22.98 -2.40
N LYS A 266 2.96 23.93 -2.97
CA LYS A 266 2.83 25.30 -2.47
C LYS A 266 2.26 25.29 -1.04
N SER A 267 2.98 25.91 -0.10
CA SER A 267 2.59 25.98 1.31
C SER A 267 1.37 26.90 1.47
N ARG A 268 0.45 26.57 2.38
CA ARG A 268 -0.66 27.47 2.76
C ARG A 268 -0.14 28.82 3.30
N ASN A 269 1.07 28.83 3.89
CA ASN A 269 1.72 30.05 4.36
C ASN A 269 2.26 30.95 3.23
N ASP A 270 2.59 30.39 2.06
CA ASP A 270 3.08 31.17 0.91
C ASP A 270 1.95 31.94 0.19
N ILE A 271 0.70 31.64 0.57
CA ILE A 271 -0.49 32.35 0.12
C ILE A 271 -0.80 33.48 1.11
N SER A 272 -0.69 33.23 2.42
CA SER A 272 -0.89 34.26 3.46
C SER A 272 0.09 35.42 3.35
N ASN A 273 1.36 35.16 3.05
CA ASN A 273 2.35 36.23 2.89
C ASN A 273 2.18 37.04 1.61
N ARG A 274 1.41 36.54 0.63
CA ARG A 274 1.17 37.21 -0.65
C ARG A 274 -0.07 38.11 -0.64
N PHE A 275 -0.83 38.09 0.46
CA PHE A 275 -1.95 39.00 0.71
C PHE A 275 -1.62 40.04 1.79
N HIS A 276 -0.36 40.07 2.25
CA HIS A 276 0.17 41.03 3.22
C HIS A 276 1.34 41.87 2.65
N GLU A 277 1.61 41.76 1.35
CA GLU A 277 2.38 42.72 0.55
C GLU A 277 1.41 43.41 -0.41
#